data_AF-A0A6C0KG55-F1
#
_entry.id   AF-A0A6C0KG55-F1
#
_cell.length_a   1.000
_cell.length_b   1.000
_cell.length_c   1.000
_cell.angle_alpha   90.00
_cell.angle_beta   90.00
_cell.angle_gamma   90.00
#
_symmetry.space_group_name_H-M   'P 1'
#
loop_
_entity.id
_entity.type
_entity.pdbx_description
1 polymer ?
#
loop_
_entity_poly.entity_id
_entity_poly.type
_entity_poly.pdbx_seq_one_letter_code
_entity_poly.pdbx_strand_id
1 'polypeptide(L)'
;MSYATITSGMKSSTSDLIKRINTNIVNFQSSKYVTGTQNFLDSNSLVAKVSFLLLVLIVFMFLLRIGVGIITHYLTPSNTPTLVSGMKDAKQTMIITQNPNKAHSIPVLRSRNQAEGMEFTYSVWLYIDDLQYMKGQYKHIFHKGNDNINFQNPESMGLNFPNNAPGLYVHPNKNALVLIMNTFTNINEEIIIDDVPLNKWINVVIRLEGRNVDVYINGNVALRHVLSDVAKQNYGNIYVNMNGGYSGYLSQLKYYDYALSSMDILKLSNDGPDLSMNRSIKVFPPYFSLRWYFNNLFNLNK
;
A
#
# COMPACT_ATOMS: atom_id res chain seq x y z
N MET A 1 -30.26 -34.43 -34.42
CA MET A 1 -31.29 -33.40 -34.16
C MET A 1 -31.04 -32.74 -32.80
N SER A 2 -30.17 -31.73 -32.67
CA SER A 2 -30.05 -30.98 -31.39
C SER A 2 -29.23 -29.67 -31.49
N TYR A 3 -29.68 -28.73 -32.33
CA TYR A 3 -29.18 -27.33 -32.27
C TYR A 3 -30.31 -26.31 -32.51
N ALA A 4 -31.40 -26.70 -33.17
CA ALA A 4 -32.59 -25.87 -33.36
C ALA A 4 -33.44 -25.70 -32.08
N THR A 5 -33.37 -26.63 -31.13
CA THR A 5 -34.22 -26.63 -29.92
C THR A 5 -33.69 -25.72 -28.80
N ILE A 6 -32.38 -25.49 -28.74
CA ILE A 6 -31.75 -24.65 -27.70
C ILE A 6 -31.83 -23.16 -28.06
N THR A 7 -31.71 -22.84 -29.36
CA THR A 7 -31.82 -21.47 -29.86
C THR A 7 -33.26 -20.93 -29.85
N SER A 8 -34.28 -21.78 -29.95
CA SER A 8 -35.69 -21.38 -29.81
C SER A 8 -36.06 -21.10 -28.35
N GLY A 9 -35.54 -21.87 -27.38
CA GLY A 9 -35.77 -21.66 -25.94
C GLY A 9 -35.10 -20.41 -25.34
N MET A 10 -33.95 -19.97 -25.88
CA MET A 10 -33.30 -18.72 -25.46
C MET A 10 -33.97 -17.47 -26.06
N LYS A 11 -34.53 -17.55 -27.28
CA LYS A 11 -35.27 -16.44 -27.89
C LYS A 11 -36.61 -16.20 -27.21
N SER A 12 -37.32 -17.24 -26.77
CA SER A 12 -38.56 -17.09 -26.01
C SER A 12 -38.32 -16.43 -24.65
N SER A 13 -37.31 -16.88 -23.90
CA SER A 13 -36.97 -16.34 -22.58
C SER A 13 -36.56 -14.85 -22.60
N THR A 14 -35.78 -14.44 -23.60
CA THR A 14 -35.40 -13.02 -23.76
C THR A 14 -36.58 -12.16 -24.20
N SER A 15 -37.45 -12.68 -25.08
CA SER A 15 -38.68 -11.98 -25.49
C SER A 15 -39.68 -11.83 -24.35
N ASP A 16 -39.79 -12.82 -23.47
CA ASP A 16 -40.66 -12.80 -22.30
C ASP A 16 -40.15 -11.84 -21.22
N LEU A 17 -38.82 -11.74 -21.05
CA LEU A 17 -38.20 -10.76 -20.17
C LEU A 17 -38.43 -9.32 -20.66
N ILE A 18 -38.23 -9.06 -21.96
CA ILE A 18 -38.51 -7.75 -22.55
C ILE A 18 -40.00 -7.39 -22.42
N LYS A 19 -40.89 -8.38 -22.60
CA LYS A 19 -42.33 -8.18 -22.45
C LYS A 19 -42.72 -7.89 -21.00
N ARG A 20 -42.10 -8.55 -20.02
CA ARG A 20 -42.30 -8.28 -18.58
C ARG A 20 -41.77 -6.91 -18.17
N ILE A 21 -40.60 -6.50 -18.69
CA ILE A 21 -40.04 -5.15 -18.47
C ILE A 21 -40.96 -4.09 -19.06
N ASN A 22 -41.41 -4.27 -20.31
CA ASN A 22 -42.34 -3.33 -20.95
C ASN A 22 -43.70 -3.28 -20.24
N THR A 23 -44.23 -4.40 -19.77
CA THR A 23 -45.51 -4.42 -19.04
C THR A 23 -45.38 -3.71 -17.70
N ASN A 24 -44.26 -3.86 -17.00
CA ASN A 24 -43.98 -3.13 -15.78
C ASN A 24 -43.78 -1.62 -16.03
N ILE A 25 -43.10 -1.21 -17.11
CA ILE A 25 -42.93 0.21 -17.48
C ILE A 25 -44.25 0.86 -17.93
N VAL A 26 -45.09 0.14 -18.68
CA VAL A 26 -46.42 0.64 -19.11
C VAL A 26 -47.37 0.77 -17.92
N ASN A 27 -47.28 -0.09 -16.91
CA ASN A 27 -48.02 0.05 -15.66
C ASN A 27 -47.51 1.21 -14.77
N PHE A 28 -46.28 1.70 -14.98
CA PHE A 28 -45.80 2.97 -14.41
C PHE A 28 -46.39 4.19 -15.14
N GLN A 29 -46.68 4.09 -16.43
CA GLN A 29 -47.31 5.17 -17.21
C GLN A 29 -48.82 5.31 -16.95
N SER A 30 -49.51 4.27 -16.48
CA SER A 30 -50.98 4.25 -16.30
C SER A 30 -51.45 4.32 -14.84
N SER A 31 -50.65 4.88 -13.93
CA SER A 31 -51.08 5.03 -12.54
C SER A 31 -51.69 6.41 -12.30
N LYS A 32 -52.88 6.43 -11.69
CA LYS A 32 -53.63 7.61 -11.18
C LYS A 32 -52.75 8.61 -10.39
N TYR A 33 -51.59 8.17 -9.91
CA TYR A 33 -50.56 8.96 -9.25
C TYR A 33 -49.81 9.92 -10.19
N VAL A 34 -49.57 9.54 -11.46
CA VAL A 34 -48.90 10.38 -12.47
C VAL A 34 -49.83 11.51 -12.94
N THR A 35 -51.13 11.24 -13.05
CA THR A 35 -52.13 12.27 -13.39
C THR A 35 -52.37 13.26 -12.23
N GLY A 36 -52.31 12.78 -10.99
CA GLY A 36 -52.38 13.64 -9.79
C GLY A 36 -51.15 14.55 -9.65
N THR A 37 -49.95 14.06 -9.98
CA THR A 37 -48.75 14.90 -10.05
C THR A 37 -48.84 15.94 -11.16
N GLN A 38 -49.40 15.62 -12.33
CA GLN A 38 -49.57 16.61 -13.41
C GLN A 38 -50.48 17.77 -12.99
N ASN A 39 -51.64 17.47 -12.39
CA ASN A 39 -52.56 18.49 -11.88
C ASN A 39 -51.99 19.31 -10.72
N PHE A 40 -51.11 18.74 -9.89
CA PHE A 40 -50.42 19.47 -8.82
C PHE A 40 -49.31 20.38 -9.37
N LEU A 41 -48.55 19.91 -10.36
CA LEU A 41 -47.50 20.66 -11.06
C LEU A 41 -48.08 21.84 -11.86
N ASP A 42 -49.26 21.66 -12.48
CA ASP A 42 -49.93 22.70 -13.27
C ASP A 42 -50.69 23.72 -12.39
N SER A 43 -50.85 23.44 -11.08
CA SER A 43 -51.51 24.37 -10.15
C SER A 43 -50.57 25.51 -9.74
N ASN A 44 -50.94 26.77 -9.99
CA ASN A 44 -50.19 27.96 -9.55
C ASN A 44 -50.38 28.24 -8.03
N SER A 45 -50.48 27.19 -7.22
CA SER A 45 -50.68 27.29 -5.78
C SER A 45 -49.35 27.55 -5.06
N LEU A 46 -49.39 28.33 -3.98
CA LEU A 46 -48.20 28.59 -3.14
C LEU A 46 -47.62 27.28 -2.58
N VAL A 47 -48.49 26.33 -2.23
CA VAL A 47 -48.11 25.01 -1.72
C VAL A 47 -47.35 24.21 -2.78
N ALA A 48 -47.81 24.18 -4.03
CA ALA A 48 -47.10 23.47 -5.11
C ALA A 48 -45.69 24.04 -5.36
N LYS A 49 -45.52 25.37 -5.31
CA LYS A 49 -44.21 26.02 -5.43
C LYS A 49 -43.26 25.64 -4.29
N VAL A 50 -43.77 25.61 -3.04
CA VAL A 50 -42.97 25.22 -1.87
C VAL A 50 -42.60 23.73 -1.92
N SER A 51 -43.54 22.85 -2.25
CA SER A 51 -43.27 21.41 -2.39
C SER A 51 -42.30 21.10 -3.53
N PHE A 52 -42.42 21.78 -4.66
CA PHE A 52 -41.48 21.66 -5.78
C PHE A 52 -40.08 22.12 -5.37
N LEU A 53 -39.96 23.26 -4.67
CA LEU A 53 -38.67 23.75 -4.17
C LEU A 53 -38.02 22.75 -3.20
N LEU A 54 -38.80 22.15 -2.29
CA LEU A 54 -38.31 21.11 -1.39
C LEU A 54 -37.85 19.85 -2.15
N LEU A 55 -38.60 19.41 -3.15
CA LEU A 55 -38.22 18.28 -4.01
C LEU A 55 -36.89 18.55 -4.72
N VAL A 56 -36.75 19.73 -5.34
CA VAL A 56 -35.51 20.14 -6.02
C VAL A 56 -34.33 20.15 -5.05
N LEU A 57 -34.53 20.64 -3.82
CA LEU A 57 -33.49 20.66 -2.79
C LEU A 57 -33.07 19.24 -2.37
N ILE A 58 -34.02 18.32 -2.19
CA ILE A 58 -33.73 16.91 -1.86
C ILE A 58 -32.97 16.22 -3.00
N VAL A 59 -33.42 16.41 -4.25
CA VAL A 59 -32.74 15.85 -5.44
C VAL A 59 -31.34 16.44 -5.56
N PHE A 60 -31.17 17.74 -5.33
CA PHE A 60 -29.87 18.39 -5.34
C PHE A 60 -28.94 17.82 -4.26
N MET A 61 -29.40 17.65 -3.02
CA MET A 61 -28.61 17.03 -1.95
C MET A 61 -28.22 15.58 -2.29
N PHE A 62 -29.13 14.83 -2.92
CA PHE A 62 -28.86 13.46 -3.37
C PHE A 62 -27.79 13.43 -4.47
N LEU A 63 -27.90 14.29 -5.49
CA LEU A 63 -26.91 14.41 -6.56
C LEU A 63 -25.56 14.90 -6.04
N LEU A 64 -25.55 15.85 -5.11
CA LEU A 64 -24.33 16.33 -4.46
C LEU A 64 -23.66 15.20 -3.68
N ARG A 65 -24.42 14.36 -2.98
CA ARG A 65 -23.89 13.19 -2.28
C ARG A 65 -23.27 12.17 -3.25
N ILE A 66 -23.90 11.92 -4.40
CA ILE A 66 -23.34 11.05 -5.45
C ILE A 66 -22.08 11.68 -6.03
N GLY A 67 -22.10 12.97 -6.36
CA GLY A 67 -20.96 13.69 -6.93
C GLY A 67 -19.75 13.67 -6.00
N VAL A 68 -19.95 13.95 -4.70
CA VAL A 68 -18.91 13.81 -3.68
C VAL A 68 -18.43 12.36 -3.57
N GLY A 69 -19.33 11.37 -3.63
CA GLY A 69 -18.97 9.95 -3.63
C GLY A 69 -18.07 9.55 -4.81
N ILE A 70 -18.36 10.04 -6.01
CA ILE A 70 -17.55 9.80 -7.21
C ILE A 70 -16.18 10.46 -7.06
N ILE A 71 -16.15 11.75 -6.68
CA ILE A 71 -14.90 12.50 -6.50
C ILE A 71 -14.01 11.82 -5.45
N THR A 72 -14.58 11.43 -4.31
CA THR A 72 -13.83 10.75 -3.25
C THR A 72 -13.30 9.40 -3.69
N HIS A 73 -14.06 8.61 -4.47
CA HIS A 73 -13.57 7.33 -4.98
C HIS A 73 -12.32 7.48 -5.86
N TYR A 74 -12.25 8.50 -6.71
CA TYR A 74 -11.11 8.71 -7.61
C TYR A 74 -9.93 9.47 -6.97
N LEU A 75 -10.18 10.32 -5.98
CA LEU A 75 -9.13 11.14 -5.35
C LEU A 75 -8.59 10.58 -4.03
N THR A 76 -9.31 9.65 -3.38
CA THR A 76 -8.84 9.08 -2.10
C THR A 76 -7.68 8.13 -2.36
N PRO A 77 -6.53 8.31 -1.68
CA PRO A 77 -5.43 7.38 -1.83
C PRO A 77 -5.79 5.97 -1.39
N SER A 78 -5.13 4.98 -1.98
CA SER A 78 -5.35 3.58 -1.62
C SER A 78 -4.93 3.33 -0.17
N ASN A 79 -5.76 2.58 0.54
CA ASN A 79 -5.50 2.07 1.88
C ASN A 79 -4.41 0.97 1.90
N THR A 80 -4.16 0.34 0.74
CA THR A 80 -3.19 -0.74 0.58
C THR A 80 -2.17 -0.46 -0.53
N PRO A 81 -1.37 0.63 -0.43
CA PRO A 81 -0.44 0.98 -1.48
C PRO A 81 0.75 0.02 -1.54
N THR A 82 1.14 -0.37 -2.75
CA THR A 82 2.45 -0.98 -3.02
C THR A 82 3.49 0.13 -3.08
N LEU A 83 4.40 0.14 -2.14
CA LEU A 83 5.46 1.13 -1.97
C LEU A 83 6.64 0.84 -2.93
N VAL A 84 7.02 -0.43 -3.04
CA VAL A 84 8.03 -0.90 -4.00
C VAL A 84 7.44 -2.05 -4.79
N SER A 85 7.29 -1.88 -6.10
CA SER A 85 6.83 -2.93 -7.01
C SER A 85 8.03 -3.70 -7.58
N GLY A 86 7.92 -5.02 -7.73
CA GLY A 86 9.01 -5.83 -8.24
C GLY A 86 10.23 -5.94 -7.32
N MET A 87 11.26 -6.57 -7.85
CA MET A 87 12.56 -6.79 -7.24
C MET A 87 13.49 -5.60 -7.51
N LYS A 88 14.25 -5.21 -6.49
CA LYS A 88 15.34 -4.23 -6.58
C LYS A 88 16.57 -4.71 -5.85
N ASP A 89 17.72 -4.24 -6.32
CA ASP A 89 18.99 -4.37 -5.59
C ASP A 89 18.88 -3.59 -4.26
N ALA A 90 19.17 -4.28 -3.15
CA ALA A 90 19.11 -3.73 -1.81
C ALA A 90 20.27 -2.78 -1.48
N LYS A 91 21.23 -2.60 -2.37
CA LYS A 91 22.28 -1.55 -2.26
C LYS A 91 21.82 -0.21 -2.83
N GLN A 92 20.74 -0.18 -3.60
CA GLN A 92 20.25 1.02 -4.26
C GLN A 92 19.13 1.67 -3.45
N THR A 93 19.32 2.95 -3.13
CA THR A 93 18.36 3.74 -2.37
C THR A 93 17.14 4.12 -3.21
N MET A 94 15.97 4.09 -2.59
CA MET A 94 14.71 4.58 -3.15
C MET A 94 13.98 5.41 -2.10
N ILE A 95 13.45 6.57 -2.49
CA ILE A 95 12.71 7.48 -1.61
C ILE A 95 11.29 7.59 -2.13
N ILE A 96 10.33 7.31 -1.25
CA ILE A 96 8.90 7.34 -1.57
C ILE A 96 8.29 8.54 -0.87
N THR A 97 7.95 9.53 -1.68
CA THR A 97 7.38 10.79 -1.22
C THR A 97 5.94 10.58 -0.75
N GLN A 98 5.62 11.10 0.43
CA GLN A 98 4.28 10.98 1.04
C GLN A 98 3.38 12.19 0.76
N ASN A 99 3.94 13.30 0.28
CA ASN A 99 3.18 14.50 -0.02
C ASN A 99 2.33 14.30 -1.30
N PRO A 100 0.98 14.28 -1.21
CA PRO A 100 0.10 13.99 -2.34
C PRO A 100 0.16 15.05 -3.44
N ASN A 101 0.66 16.25 -3.14
CA ASN A 101 0.80 17.34 -4.11
C ASN A 101 2.00 17.14 -5.06
N LYS A 102 2.87 16.14 -4.80
CA LYS A 102 4.03 15.83 -5.65
C LYS A 102 3.69 14.67 -6.59
N ALA A 103 4.14 14.77 -7.85
CA ALA A 103 4.01 13.69 -8.83
C ALA A 103 4.72 12.41 -8.34
N HIS A 104 4.12 11.25 -8.62
CA HIS A 104 4.58 9.92 -8.19
C HIS A 104 4.69 9.73 -6.67
N SER A 105 3.99 10.54 -5.88
CA SER A 105 3.84 10.30 -4.45
C SER A 105 2.94 9.09 -4.17
N ILE A 106 3.27 8.34 -3.13
CA ILE A 106 2.50 7.19 -2.67
C ILE A 106 2.20 7.41 -1.18
N PRO A 107 1.12 8.14 -0.84
CA PRO A 107 0.81 8.45 0.55
C PRO A 107 0.35 7.20 1.31
N VAL A 108 0.89 7.04 2.51
CA VAL A 108 0.51 6.02 3.48
C VAL A 108 -0.49 6.64 4.45
N LEU A 109 -1.72 6.15 4.38
CA LEU A 109 -2.82 6.63 5.22
C LEU A 109 -2.73 6.03 6.63
N ARG A 110 -3.24 6.77 7.61
CA ARG A 110 -3.36 6.29 9.00
C ARG A 110 -4.62 5.44 9.13
N SER A 111 -4.60 4.46 10.03
CA SER A 111 -5.82 3.75 10.42
C SER A 111 -6.91 4.72 10.87
N ARG A 112 -8.16 4.41 10.51
CA ARG A 112 -9.33 5.20 10.92
C ARG A 112 -10.28 4.33 11.72
N ASN A 113 -10.51 4.72 12.98
CA ASN A 113 -11.55 4.16 13.86
C ASN A 113 -11.53 2.63 13.98
N GLN A 114 -10.35 2.04 14.08
CA GLN A 114 -10.26 0.61 14.36
C GLN A 114 -10.61 0.33 15.82
N ALA A 115 -11.17 -0.85 16.08
CA ALA A 115 -11.70 -1.21 17.40
C ALA A 115 -10.61 -1.22 18.48
N GLU A 116 -9.39 -1.65 18.13
CA GLU A 116 -8.25 -1.71 19.05
C GLU A 116 -7.36 -0.46 19.00
N GLY A 117 -7.79 0.57 18.27
CA GLY A 117 -7.12 1.87 18.17
C GLY A 117 -6.19 2.00 16.96
N MET A 118 -4.89 2.10 17.20
CA MET A 118 -3.92 2.27 16.13
C MET A 118 -3.58 0.93 15.50
N GLU A 119 -3.72 0.82 14.18
CA GLU A 119 -3.41 -0.41 13.46
C GLU A 119 -2.70 -0.10 12.16
N PHE A 120 -1.77 -0.95 11.75
CA PHE A 120 -1.23 -0.95 10.40
C PHE A 120 -0.40 -2.21 10.18
N THR A 121 -0.15 -2.51 8.91
CA THR A 121 0.73 -3.62 8.54
C THR A 121 1.70 -3.20 7.45
N TYR A 122 2.98 -3.53 7.62
CA TYR A 122 3.99 -3.48 6.56
C TYR A 122 4.37 -4.90 6.16
N SER A 123 4.45 -5.19 4.87
CA SER A 123 4.94 -6.46 4.34
C SER A 123 6.06 -6.20 3.37
N VAL A 124 7.14 -6.97 3.46
CA VAL A 124 8.27 -6.88 2.54
C VAL A 124 8.89 -8.25 2.30
N TRP A 125 9.33 -8.50 1.07
CA TRP A 125 10.15 -9.65 0.75
C TRP A 125 11.62 -9.26 0.76
N LEU A 126 12.42 -10.03 1.47
CA LEU A 126 13.86 -9.83 1.61
C LEU A 126 14.60 -11.05 1.11
N TYR A 127 15.76 -10.81 0.53
CA TYR A 127 16.74 -11.83 0.19
C TYR A 127 18.10 -11.28 0.60
N ILE A 128 18.73 -11.88 1.62
CA ILE A 128 19.99 -11.39 2.18
C ILE A 128 21.12 -12.33 1.74
N ASP A 129 22.12 -11.78 1.04
CA ASP A 129 23.26 -12.54 0.53
C ASP A 129 24.40 -12.67 1.54
N ASP A 130 24.75 -11.56 2.19
CA ASP A 130 25.92 -11.47 3.06
C ASP A 130 25.68 -10.48 4.20
N LEU A 131 25.94 -10.95 5.42
CA LEU A 131 25.87 -10.16 6.64
C LEU A 131 27.16 -9.36 6.92
N GLN A 132 28.30 -9.77 6.33
CA GLN A 132 29.59 -9.10 6.51
C GLN A 132 29.68 -7.78 5.74
N TYR A 133 28.85 -7.59 4.70
CA TYR A 133 28.69 -6.29 4.05
C TYR A 133 28.41 -5.19 5.08
N MET A 134 29.25 -4.15 5.09
CA MET A 134 29.14 -3.04 6.04
C MET A 134 29.01 -3.49 7.51
N LYS A 135 29.80 -4.48 7.91
CA LYS A 135 29.87 -4.96 9.29
C LYS A 135 30.15 -3.81 10.27
N GLY A 136 29.50 -3.86 11.43
CA GLY A 136 29.65 -2.84 12.48
C GLY A 136 28.66 -1.69 12.41
N GLN A 137 27.84 -1.59 11.35
CA GLN A 137 26.72 -0.64 11.28
C GLN A 137 25.39 -1.32 10.95
N TYR A 138 24.29 -0.70 11.37
CA TYR A 138 22.94 -1.13 11.02
C TYR A 138 22.73 -0.97 9.51
N LYS A 139 22.38 -2.07 8.85
CA LYS A 139 22.14 -2.09 7.41
C LYS A 139 20.67 -1.80 7.16
N HIS A 140 20.39 -0.77 6.38
CA HIS A 140 19.05 -0.23 6.27
C HIS A 140 18.19 -1.01 5.25
N ILE A 141 17.01 -1.49 5.67
CA ILE A 141 16.02 -2.10 4.78
C ILE A 141 15.01 -1.03 4.38
N PHE A 142 14.21 -0.53 5.32
CA PHE A 142 13.34 0.63 5.09
C PHE A 142 13.05 1.35 6.40
N HIS A 143 12.69 2.63 6.35
CA HIS A 143 12.06 3.30 7.48
C HIS A 143 11.09 4.38 7.02
N LYS A 144 10.16 4.75 7.90
CA LYS A 144 9.27 5.90 7.71
C LYS A 144 9.64 7.03 8.67
N GLY A 145 10.07 8.17 8.13
CA GLY A 145 10.57 9.27 8.94
C GLY A 145 11.32 10.36 8.16
N ASN A 146 12.40 10.85 8.77
CA ASN A 146 13.31 11.85 8.20
C ASN A 146 14.60 11.20 7.66
N ASP A 147 15.51 11.93 7.04
CA ASP A 147 16.73 11.41 6.39
C ASP A 147 18.02 11.57 7.22
N ASN A 148 17.91 11.73 8.54
CA ASN A 148 19.07 11.98 9.40
C ASN A 148 19.60 10.68 10.00
N ILE A 149 20.45 10.02 9.22
CA ILE A 149 21.15 8.79 9.61
C ILE A 149 22.32 9.13 10.53
N ASN A 150 22.43 8.44 11.66
CA ASN A 150 23.52 8.62 12.60
C ASN A 150 24.79 7.91 12.11
N PHE A 151 25.85 8.67 11.94
CA PHE A 151 27.20 8.17 11.61
C PHE A 151 28.25 8.49 12.69
N GLN A 152 27.84 9.22 13.72
CA GLN A 152 28.75 9.79 14.72
C GLN A 152 28.88 8.88 15.93
N ASN A 153 27.79 8.22 16.34
CA ASN A 153 27.80 7.28 17.44
C ASN A 153 27.98 5.85 16.93
N PRO A 154 29.07 5.14 17.30
CA PRO A 154 29.30 3.75 16.93
C PRO A 154 28.16 2.80 17.31
N GLU A 155 27.47 3.04 18.43
CA GLU A 155 26.42 2.13 18.93
C GLU A 155 25.13 2.20 18.12
N SER A 156 24.86 3.33 17.46
CA SER A 156 23.67 3.58 16.66
C SER A 156 24.01 3.88 15.20
N MET A 157 25.19 3.49 14.75
CA MET A 157 25.70 3.80 13.41
C MET A 157 24.81 3.17 12.34
N GLY A 158 24.25 3.98 11.45
CA GLY A 158 23.33 3.54 10.38
C GLY A 158 21.84 3.58 10.75
N LEU A 159 21.49 3.91 12.01
CA LEU A 159 20.10 4.13 12.41
C LEU A 159 19.64 5.54 12.06
N ASN A 160 18.33 5.69 11.80
CA ASN A 160 17.72 6.99 11.58
C ASN A 160 17.24 7.63 12.90
N PHE A 161 17.38 8.95 13.03
CA PHE A 161 16.96 9.70 14.20
C PHE A 161 16.42 11.10 13.82
N PRO A 162 15.37 11.64 14.46
CA PRO A 162 14.58 11.04 15.55
C PRO A 162 13.36 10.23 15.08
N ASN A 163 12.87 10.41 13.85
CA ASN A 163 11.65 9.73 13.41
C ASN A 163 12.00 8.41 12.70
N ASN A 164 11.71 7.30 13.36
CA ASN A 164 12.04 5.96 12.89
C ASN A 164 10.91 4.97 13.22
N ALA A 165 9.73 5.22 12.64
CA ALA A 165 8.49 4.54 13.05
C ALA A 165 7.61 4.15 11.84
N PRO A 166 7.63 2.86 11.41
CA PRO A 166 8.63 1.85 11.75
C PRO A 166 9.95 2.05 10.99
N GLY A 167 11.03 1.46 11.50
CA GLY A 167 12.29 1.25 10.79
C GLY A 167 12.78 -0.18 10.90
N LEU A 168 13.09 -0.81 9.78
CA LEU A 168 13.59 -2.18 9.71
C LEU A 168 15.04 -2.19 9.20
N TYR A 169 15.90 -2.92 9.92
CA TYR A 169 17.34 -2.98 9.69
C TYR A 169 17.85 -4.42 9.82
N VAL A 170 19.00 -4.72 9.23
CA VAL A 170 19.78 -5.92 9.57
C VAL A 170 20.81 -5.52 10.63
N HIS A 171 20.91 -6.33 11.68
CA HIS A 171 21.79 -6.08 12.82
C HIS A 171 23.26 -5.95 12.37
N PRO A 172 24.07 -5.08 13.00
CA PRO A 172 25.46 -4.83 12.61
C PRO A 172 26.36 -6.07 12.66
N ASN A 173 26.16 -6.91 13.69
CA ASN A 173 27.12 -7.96 14.07
C ASN A 173 26.50 -9.35 14.27
N LYS A 174 25.19 -9.51 14.08
CA LYS A 174 24.44 -10.74 14.37
C LYS A 174 23.54 -11.08 13.19
N ASN A 175 23.16 -12.35 13.06
CA ASN A 175 22.12 -12.76 12.13
C ASN A 175 20.74 -12.43 12.71
N ALA A 176 20.37 -11.15 12.70
CA ALA A 176 19.10 -10.69 13.24
C ALA A 176 18.57 -9.50 12.43
N LEU A 177 17.25 -9.39 12.38
CA LEU A 177 16.56 -8.18 11.96
C LEU A 177 16.26 -7.33 13.19
N VAL A 178 16.34 -6.02 13.03
CA VAL A 178 16.07 -5.05 14.07
C VAL A 178 14.95 -4.14 13.59
N LEU A 179 13.84 -4.19 14.30
CA LEU A 179 12.71 -3.30 14.12
C LEU A 179 12.78 -2.22 15.19
N ILE A 180 12.90 -0.97 14.75
CA ILE A 180 12.79 0.21 15.58
C ILE A 180 11.40 0.78 15.43
N MET A 181 10.76 1.08 16.56
CA MET A 181 9.49 1.80 16.61
C MET A 181 9.62 2.98 17.57
N ASN A 182 9.18 4.17 17.14
CA ASN A 182 9.04 5.28 18.08
C ASN A 182 7.71 5.13 18.82
N THR A 183 7.73 5.32 20.13
CA THR A 183 6.54 5.56 20.96
C THR A 183 6.57 6.99 21.51
N PHE A 184 5.56 7.38 22.28
CA PHE A 184 5.54 8.69 22.94
C PHE A 184 6.56 8.80 24.09
N THR A 185 6.94 7.69 24.70
CA THR A 185 7.90 7.63 25.82
C THR A 185 9.30 7.23 25.38
N ASN A 186 9.42 6.25 24.48
CA ASN A 186 10.69 5.77 23.96
C ASN A 186 10.76 5.97 22.43
N ILE A 187 11.59 6.90 22.00
CA ILE A 187 11.77 7.17 20.58
C ILE A 187 12.62 6.11 19.87
N ASN A 188 13.30 5.19 20.56
CA ASN A 188 14.10 4.13 19.93
C ASN A 188 13.76 2.78 20.56
N GLU A 189 12.48 2.41 20.58
CA GLU A 189 12.09 1.10 21.09
C GLU A 189 12.52 0.02 20.08
N GLU A 190 13.45 -0.84 20.52
CA GLU A 190 14.11 -1.84 19.70
C GLU A 190 13.49 -3.22 19.89
N ILE A 191 13.22 -3.89 18.78
CA ILE A 191 12.63 -5.23 18.70
C ILE A 191 13.57 -6.06 17.81
N ILE A 192 14.23 -7.06 18.40
CA ILE A 192 15.21 -7.90 17.70
C ILE A 192 14.57 -9.24 17.33
N ILE A 193 14.73 -9.64 16.06
CA ILE A 193 14.27 -10.91 15.52
C ILE A 193 15.49 -11.71 15.06
N ASP A 194 15.84 -12.74 15.83
CA ASP A 194 17.01 -13.58 15.59
C ASP A 194 16.76 -14.66 14.52
N ASP A 195 17.85 -15.27 14.05
CA ASP A 195 17.88 -16.49 13.21
C ASP A 195 17.13 -16.39 11.89
N VAL A 196 17.30 -15.27 11.20
CA VAL A 196 16.69 -15.04 9.90
C VAL A 196 17.39 -15.87 8.80
N PRO A 197 16.64 -16.59 7.93
CA PRO A 197 17.22 -17.36 6.84
C PRO A 197 18.01 -16.48 5.85
N LEU A 198 19.23 -16.91 5.52
CA LEU A 198 20.08 -16.26 4.51
C LEU A 198 19.99 -17.00 3.17
N ASN A 199 20.32 -16.30 2.07
CA ASN A 199 20.34 -16.80 0.70
C ASN A 199 19.01 -17.44 0.25
N LYS A 200 17.92 -17.01 0.87
CA LYS A 200 16.55 -17.43 0.57
C LYS A 200 15.64 -16.21 0.64
N TRP A 201 14.58 -16.24 -0.14
CA TRP A 201 13.51 -15.25 -0.04
C TRP A 201 12.71 -15.50 1.23
N ILE A 202 12.56 -14.45 2.02
CA ILE A 202 11.75 -14.44 3.23
C ILE A 202 10.72 -13.32 3.14
N ASN A 203 9.51 -13.60 3.63
CA ASN A 203 8.49 -12.60 3.82
C ASN A 203 8.53 -12.11 5.26
N VAL A 204 8.74 -10.81 5.45
CA VAL A 204 8.69 -10.16 6.76
C VAL A 204 7.45 -9.29 6.80
N VAL A 205 6.56 -9.56 7.76
CA VAL A 205 5.35 -8.78 7.98
C VAL A 205 5.35 -8.22 9.38
N ILE A 206 5.25 -6.90 9.49
CA ILE A 206 5.18 -6.17 10.75
C ILE A 206 3.74 -5.69 10.90
N ARG A 207 3.02 -6.25 11.85
CA ARG A 207 1.62 -5.92 12.16
C ARG A 207 1.58 -5.21 13.51
N LEU A 208 1.02 -4.00 13.54
CA LEU A 208 0.71 -3.29 14.77
C LEU A 208 -0.80 -3.33 15.02
N GLU A 209 -1.19 -3.67 16.24
CA GLU A 209 -2.57 -3.60 16.73
C GLU A 209 -2.58 -3.03 18.16
N GLY A 210 -3.08 -1.80 18.31
CA GLY A 210 -3.01 -1.03 19.54
C GLY A 210 -1.57 -0.74 19.96
N ARG A 211 -1.06 -1.53 20.93
CA ARG A 211 0.35 -1.51 21.39
C ARG A 211 1.11 -2.80 21.06
N ASN A 212 0.44 -3.80 20.51
CA ASN A 212 1.04 -5.08 20.20
C ASN A 212 1.68 -5.01 18.81
N VAL A 213 2.98 -5.25 18.74
CA VAL A 213 3.73 -5.44 17.50
C VAL A 213 3.98 -6.92 17.31
N ASP A 214 3.40 -7.48 16.26
CA ASP A 214 3.63 -8.84 15.82
C ASP A 214 4.52 -8.83 14.58
N VAL A 215 5.63 -9.55 14.64
CA VAL A 215 6.51 -9.77 13.48
C VAL A 215 6.33 -11.20 13.01
N TYR A 216 5.90 -11.35 11.75
CA TYR A 216 5.75 -12.62 11.08
C TYR A 216 6.90 -12.84 10.11
N ILE A 217 7.39 -14.07 10.06
CA ILE A 217 8.38 -14.53 9.07
C ILE A 217 7.74 -15.71 8.32
N ASN A 218 7.59 -15.56 7.01
CA ASN A 218 6.98 -16.56 6.12
C ASN A 218 5.59 -17.05 6.60
N GLY A 219 4.75 -16.13 7.07
CA GLY A 219 3.39 -16.44 7.54
C GLY A 219 3.30 -16.90 9.00
N ASN A 220 4.41 -17.21 9.67
CA ASN A 220 4.43 -17.63 11.07
C ASN A 220 4.82 -16.48 11.99
N VAL A 221 4.24 -16.41 13.19
CA VAL A 221 4.63 -15.43 14.21
C VAL A 221 6.04 -15.75 14.70
N ALA A 222 7.00 -14.86 14.42
CA ALA A 222 8.37 -15.00 14.90
C ALA A 222 8.54 -14.33 16.29
N LEU A 223 7.88 -13.19 16.50
CA LEU A 223 7.94 -12.46 17.75
C LEU A 223 6.66 -11.65 17.97
N ARG A 224 6.22 -11.57 19.23
CA ARG A 224 5.20 -10.64 19.69
C ARG A 224 5.81 -9.75 20.77
N HIS A 225 5.75 -8.45 20.57
CA HIS A 225 6.28 -7.45 21.50
C HIS A 225 5.19 -6.45 21.87
N VAL A 226 5.08 -6.11 23.15
CA VAL A 226 4.13 -5.07 23.62
C VAL A 226 4.91 -3.78 23.80
N LEU A 227 4.56 -2.76 23.02
CA LEU A 227 5.22 -1.47 23.07
C LEU A 227 5.03 -0.80 24.44
N SER A 228 6.06 -0.06 24.86
CA SER A 228 6.07 0.73 26.09
C SER A 228 4.89 1.72 26.17
N ASP A 229 4.52 2.30 25.03
CA ASP A 229 3.42 3.24 24.87
C ASP A 229 2.86 3.16 23.43
N VAL A 230 1.86 3.97 23.11
CA VAL A 230 1.26 4.05 21.77
C VAL A 230 2.34 4.41 20.74
N ALA A 231 2.35 3.68 19.63
CA ALA A 231 3.28 3.94 18.53
C ALA A 231 3.05 5.34 17.94
N LYS A 232 4.14 6.03 17.61
CA LYS A 232 4.09 7.38 17.03
C LYS A 232 4.02 7.31 15.51
N GLN A 233 2.94 7.81 14.93
CA GLN A 233 2.82 7.94 13.47
C GLN A 233 3.34 9.29 12.98
N ASN A 234 4.25 9.26 12.01
CA ASN A 234 4.83 10.46 11.39
C ASN A 234 4.35 10.67 9.93
N TYR A 235 4.48 11.89 9.42
CA TYR A 235 4.19 12.24 8.02
C TYR A 235 5.43 12.22 7.12
N GLY A 236 6.55 11.73 7.65
CA GLY A 236 7.82 11.66 6.95
C GLY A 236 7.79 10.70 5.77
N ASN A 237 8.76 10.87 4.87
CA ASN A 237 8.90 10.02 3.70
C ASN A 237 9.26 8.59 4.09
N ILE A 238 9.05 7.66 3.15
CA ILE A 238 9.53 6.30 3.32
C ILE A 238 10.82 6.18 2.53
N TYR A 239 11.86 5.80 3.24
CA TYR A 239 13.17 5.57 2.68
C TYR A 239 13.41 4.07 2.62
N VAL A 240 13.94 3.58 1.52
CA VAL A 240 14.21 2.16 1.27
C VAL A 240 15.66 2.02 0.86
N ASN A 241 16.41 1.17 1.55
CA ASN A 241 17.84 0.93 1.33
C ASN A 241 18.71 2.19 1.25
N MET A 242 18.55 3.11 2.21
CA MET A 242 19.47 4.24 2.41
C MET A 242 20.85 3.76 2.87
N ASN A 243 21.85 4.64 2.79
CA ASN A 243 23.19 4.40 3.33
C ASN A 243 23.84 3.10 2.80
N GLY A 244 23.65 2.80 1.50
CA GLY A 244 24.15 1.56 0.89
C GLY A 244 23.37 0.30 1.26
N GLY A 245 22.33 0.40 2.07
CA GLY A 245 21.36 -0.66 2.35
C GLY A 245 21.99 -1.95 2.89
N TYR A 246 21.70 -3.08 2.27
CA TYR A 246 22.27 -4.39 2.61
C TYR A 246 22.64 -5.18 1.36
N SER A 247 23.45 -6.23 1.51
CA SER A 247 23.79 -7.10 0.38
C SER A 247 22.65 -8.07 0.10
N GLY A 248 21.98 -7.90 -1.04
CA GLY A 248 20.90 -8.78 -1.49
C GLY A 248 19.84 -8.04 -2.30
N TYR A 249 18.60 -8.52 -2.20
CA TYR A 249 17.46 -7.97 -2.93
C TYR A 249 16.27 -7.71 -2.02
N LEU A 250 15.46 -6.71 -2.40
CA LEU A 250 14.18 -6.38 -1.78
C LEU A 250 13.09 -6.51 -2.84
N SER A 251 11.93 -7.06 -2.46
CA SER A 251 10.78 -7.15 -3.35
C SER A 251 9.47 -6.82 -2.62
N GLN A 252 8.51 -6.27 -3.36
CA GLN A 252 7.12 -6.03 -2.92
C GLN A 252 6.99 -5.43 -1.50
N LEU A 253 7.51 -4.22 -1.27
CA LEU A 253 7.19 -3.49 -0.04
C LEU A 253 5.75 -2.98 -0.14
N LYS A 254 4.87 -3.44 0.75
CA LYS A 254 3.44 -3.08 0.80
C LYS A 254 3.09 -2.51 2.18
N TYR A 255 2.11 -1.63 2.19
CA TYR A 255 1.52 -1.08 3.40
C TYR A 255 0.01 -1.36 3.42
N TYR A 256 -0.53 -1.49 4.63
CA TYR A 256 -1.95 -1.60 4.91
C TYR A 256 -2.26 -0.69 6.11
N ASP A 257 -3.29 0.14 6.03
CA ASP A 257 -3.76 1.01 7.12
C ASP A 257 -4.61 0.28 8.19
N TYR A 258 -4.54 -1.03 8.21
CA TYR A 258 -5.21 -1.92 9.17
C TYR A 258 -4.31 -3.11 9.53
N ALA A 259 -4.67 -3.80 10.61
CA ALA A 259 -4.00 -5.01 11.02
C ALA A 259 -4.46 -6.19 10.15
N LEU A 260 -3.56 -6.81 9.38
CA LEU A 260 -3.90 -7.99 8.59
C LEU A 260 -4.27 -9.18 9.48
N SER A 261 -5.21 -10.01 9.02
CA SER A 261 -5.49 -11.30 9.67
C SER A 261 -4.35 -12.29 9.40
N SER A 262 -4.16 -13.28 10.29
CA SER A 262 -3.14 -14.31 10.08
C SER A 262 -3.33 -15.08 8.76
N MET A 263 -4.58 -15.21 8.29
CA MET A 263 -4.88 -15.85 7.00
C MET A 263 -4.46 -14.99 5.81
N ASP A 264 -4.65 -13.67 5.89
CA ASP A 264 -4.17 -12.74 4.86
C ASP A 264 -2.64 -12.70 4.81
N ILE A 265 -1.99 -12.75 5.97
CA ILE A 265 -0.52 -12.82 6.06
C ILE A 265 0.00 -14.13 5.46
N LEU A 266 -0.64 -15.26 5.75
CA LEU A 266 -0.28 -16.54 5.15
C LEU A 266 -0.46 -16.52 3.63
N LYS A 267 -1.54 -15.90 3.13
CA LYS A 267 -1.76 -15.72 1.70
C LYS A 267 -0.65 -14.88 1.06
N LEU A 268 -0.27 -13.76 1.67
CA LEU A 268 0.85 -12.93 1.19
C LEU A 268 2.16 -13.70 1.13
N SER A 269 2.43 -14.56 2.11
CA SER A 269 3.61 -15.42 2.11
C SER A 269 3.54 -16.47 1.00
N ASN A 270 2.36 -17.03 0.71
CA ASN A 270 2.17 -18.03 -0.35
C ASN A 270 2.23 -17.42 -1.76
N ASP A 271 1.82 -16.16 -1.92
CA ASP A 271 1.88 -15.45 -3.21
C ASP A 271 3.32 -15.25 -3.70
N GLY A 272 4.30 -15.25 -2.79
CA GLY A 272 5.72 -15.13 -3.11
C GLY A 272 6.20 -13.72 -3.46
N PRO A 273 7.52 -13.53 -3.62
CA PRO A 273 8.11 -12.26 -4.06
C PRO A 273 7.83 -12.00 -5.54
N ASP A 274 7.82 -10.73 -5.94
CA ASP A 274 7.76 -10.34 -7.35
C ASP A 274 9.20 -10.23 -7.84
N LEU A 275 9.60 -11.17 -8.70
CA LEU A 275 10.95 -11.26 -9.23
C LEU A 275 11.15 -10.40 -10.49
N SER A 276 10.11 -9.70 -10.94
CA SER A 276 10.26 -8.76 -12.06
C SER A 276 11.08 -7.55 -11.61
N MET A 277 12.10 -7.17 -12.39
CA MET A 277 12.97 -6.05 -12.03
C MET A 277 12.16 -4.74 -12.01
N ASN A 278 12.30 -3.97 -10.93
CA ASN A 278 11.65 -2.69 -10.79
C ASN A 278 12.17 -1.70 -11.87
N ARG A 279 11.29 -1.32 -12.79
CA ARG A 279 11.62 -0.44 -13.93
C ARG A 279 11.82 1.02 -13.56
N SER A 280 11.35 1.45 -12.38
CA SER A 280 11.54 2.82 -11.89
C SER A 280 12.98 3.08 -11.47
N ILE A 281 13.76 2.03 -11.25
CA ILE A 281 15.18 2.12 -10.94
C ILE A 281 15.94 2.03 -12.27
N LYS A 282 16.66 3.11 -12.62
CA LYS A 282 17.62 3.08 -13.73
C LYS A 282 18.81 2.22 -13.32
N VAL A 283 18.63 0.91 -13.34
CA VAL A 283 19.75 -0.02 -13.28
C VAL A 283 20.48 0.17 -14.60
N PHE A 284 21.57 0.93 -14.59
CA PHE A 284 22.44 1.00 -15.75
C PHE A 284 22.89 -0.44 -16.01
N PRO A 285 22.52 -1.05 -17.15
CA PRO A 285 22.91 -2.42 -17.42
C PRO A 285 24.44 -2.51 -17.36
N PRO A 286 25.02 -3.52 -16.68
CA PRO A 286 26.46 -3.62 -16.46
C PRO A 286 27.17 -4.14 -17.72
N TYR A 287 26.84 -3.64 -18.91
CA TYR A 287 27.65 -3.92 -20.08
C TYR A 287 28.86 -2.98 -20.08
N PHE A 288 30.04 -3.56 -20.28
CA PHE A 288 31.23 -2.80 -20.56
C PHE A 288 31.06 -2.07 -21.89
N SER A 289 31.24 -0.75 -21.87
CA SER A 289 31.30 0.00 -23.13
C SER A 289 32.52 -0.47 -23.94
N LEU A 290 32.36 -0.61 -25.25
CA LEU A 290 33.47 -0.91 -26.18
C LEU A 290 34.66 0.05 -26.01
N ARG A 291 34.43 1.27 -25.51
CA ARG A 291 35.47 2.25 -25.17
C ARG A 291 36.52 1.71 -24.18
N TRP A 292 36.17 0.78 -23.30
CA TRP A 292 37.13 0.13 -22.39
C TRP A 292 38.20 -0.66 -23.16
N TYR A 293 37.81 -1.38 -24.21
CA TYR A 293 38.75 -2.07 -25.10
C TYR A 293 39.62 -1.11 -25.92
N PHE A 294 39.04 0.02 -26.35
CA PHE A 294 39.73 0.97 -27.23
C PHE A 294 40.58 2.01 -26.50
N ASN A 295 40.50 2.13 -25.18
CA ASN A 295 41.29 3.12 -24.44
C ASN A 295 42.80 2.82 -24.44
N ASN A 296 43.18 1.54 -24.64
CA ASN A 296 44.59 1.13 -24.72
C ASN A 296 45.17 1.16 -26.15
N LEU A 297 44.34 1.30 -27.18
CA LEU A 297 44.81 1.36 -28.57
C LEU A 297 45.38 2.74 -28.95
N PHE A 298 45.00 3.81 -28.24
CA PHE A 298 45.50 5.17 -28.47
C PHE A 298 46.75 5.52 -27.64
N ASN A 299 47.12 4.71 -26.64
CA ASN A 299 48.31 4.93 -25.80
C ASN A 299 49.55 4.16 -26.28
N LEU A 300 49.47 3.42 -27.38
CA LEU A 300 50.61 2.70 -27.98
C LEU A 300 51.43 3.53 -28.98
N ASN A 301 51.11 4.83 -29.16
CA ASN A 301 51.80 5.75 -30.06
C ASN A 301 52.45 6.95 -29.34
N LYS A 302 52.97 6.77 -28.13
CA LYS A 302 53.82 7.77 -27.46
C LYS A 302 55.11 7.15 -26.95
#